data_AF-A0A0Q5HRH1-F1
#
_entry.id   AF-A0A0Q5HRH1-F1
#
_cell.length_a   1.000
_cell.length_b   1.000
_cell.length_c   1.000
_cell.angle_alpha   90.00
_cell.angle_beta   90.00
_cell.angle_gamma   90.00
#
_symmetry.space_group_name_H-M   'P 1'
#
loop_
_entity.id
_entity.type
_entity.pdbx_description
1 polymer ?
#
loop_
_entity_poly.entity_id
_entity_poly.type
_entity_poly.pdbx_seq_one_letter_code
_entity_poly.pdbx_strand_id
1 'polypeptide(L)'
;MNGVATAWARALRSGFSPRMMLLSLVPLLLSLLVWGGLLWAFGPALFDWLDATFREYGWFQTSGSWLSTLGLGMLKVVVVPLVAILLLLPLMIASALLFMGIFAMPAIERHVSRRQFPALKQKEGGSFAGSVWMNLTSVLVFALLWICTIPLYALPPVAVAVQAALWGWVSSRVMSYDALAAHASAAERKAIMQSRRWPLLGIGMASGVLGALPGIAWMGGAVLAVALFPFLAILSAWLYVLIFLFTGLWFQYYCLQALEELRAANATAPAAA
;
A
#
# COMPACT_ATOMS: atom_id res chain seq x y z
N MET A 1 -7.75 3.83 24.18
CA MET A 1 -6.78 2.91 23.53
C MET A 1 -7.37 1.51 23.26
N ASN A 2 -8.41 1.08 24.00
CA ASN A 2 -9.04 -0.24 23.80
C ASN A 2 -9.59 -0.48 22.38
N GLY A 3 -10.16 0.54 21.71
CA GLY A 3 -10.74 0.41 20.37
C GLY A 3 -9.76 0.04 19.24
N VAL A 4 -8.49 0.47 19.35
CA VAL A 4 -7.46 0.16 18.33
C VAL A 4 -7.05 -1.31 18.42
N ALA A 5 -6.83 -1.81 19.65
CA ALA A 5 -6.45 -3.19 19.91
C ALA A 5 -7.59 -4.18 19.60
N THR A 6 -8.84 -3.81 19.88
CA THR A 6 -10.00 -4.65 19.51
C THR A 6 -10.15 -4.73 17.99
N ALA A 7 -9.98 -3.62 17.28
CA ALA A 7 -10.00 -3.59 15.82
C ALA A 7 -8.85 -4.44 15.23
N TRP A 8 -7.65 -4.37 15.82
CA TRP A 8 -6.50 -5.20 15.45
C TRP A 8 -6.81 -6.69 15.57
N ALA A 9 -7.33 -7.13 16.73
CA ALA A 9 -7.63 -8.54 16.99
C ALA A 9 -8.72 -9.07 16.03
N ARG A 10 -9.72 -8.24 15.72
CA ARG A 10 -10.77 -8.57 14.74
C ARG A 10 -10.22 -8.65 13.32
N ALA A 11 -9.34 -7.73 12.94
CA ALA A 11 -8.67 -7.73 11.65
C ALA A 11 -7.79 -8.98 11.48
N LEU A 12 -7.02 -9.35 12.51
CA LEU A 12 -6.17 -10.53 12.51
C LEU A 12 -7.01 -11.80 12.28
N ARG A 13 -8.05 -11.99 13.09
CA ARG A 13 -8.95 -13.16 12.97
C ARG A 13 -9.65 -13.22 11.61
N SER A 14 -10.03 -12.08 11.06
CA SER A 14 -10.71 -12.02 9.75
C SER A 14 -9.74 -12.25 8.60
N GLY A 15 -8.52 -11.71 8.69
CA GLY A 15 -7.47 -11.85 7.68
C GLY A 15 -7.01 -13.30 7.49
N PHE A 16 -6.92 -14.07 8.59
CA PHE A 16 -6.63 -15.51 8.54
C PHE A 16 -7.84 -16.39 8.23
N SER A 17 -9.00 -15.82 7.90
CA SER A 17 -10.13 -16.64 7.44
C SER A 17 -9.81 -17.21 6.05
N PRO A 18 -10.15 -18.48 5.77
CA PRO A 18 -9.83 -19.12 4.48
C PRO A 18 -10.34 -18.33 3.27
N ARG A 19 -11.50 -17.70 3.41
CA ARG A 19 -12.09 -16.85 2.37
C ARG A 19 -11.25 -15.61 2.08
N MET A 20 -10.70 -14.95 3.10
CA MET A 20 -9.86 -13.77 2.94
C MET A 20 -8.46 -14.11 2.42
N MET A 21 -7.90 -15.24 2.85
CA MET A 21 -6.65 -15.76 2.30
C MET A 21 -6.78 -16.14 0.82
N LEU A 22 -7.89 -16.77 0.41
CA LEU A 22 -8.15 -17.05 -1.00
C LEU A 22 -8.38 -15.77 -1.81
N LEU A 23 -9.08 -14.79 -1.23
CA LEU A 23 -9.30 -13.49 -1.86
C LEU A 23 -7.99 -12.74 -2.10
N SER A 24 -6.99 -12.89 -1.20
CA SER A 24 -5.69 -12.25 -1.36
C SER A 24 -4.87 -12.83 -2.53
N LEU A 25 -5.15 -14.06 -2.95
CA LEU A 25 -4.51 -14.66 -4.13
C LEU A 25 -5.03 -14.06 -5.44
N VAL A 26 -6.28 -13.61 -5.51
CA VAL A 26 -6.90 -13.09 -6.73
C VAL A 26 -6.10 -11.91 -7.34
N PRO A 27 -5.83 -10.80 -6.62
CA PRO A 27 -5.09 -9.67 -7.18
C PRO A 27 -3.64 -10.01 -7.52
N LEU A 28 -3.03 -10.94 -6.76
CA LEU A 28 -1.69 -11.44 -7.05
C LEU A 28 -1.65 -12.20 -8.37
N LEU A 29 -2.56 -13.16 -8.56
CA LEU A 29 -2.67 -13.96 -9.78
C LEU A 29 -3.04 -13.09 -10.98
N LEU A 30 -3.96 -12.14 -10.84
CA LEU A 30 -4.29 -11.18 -11.90
C LEU A 30 -3.07 -10.34 -12.30
N SER A 31 -2.32 -9.81 -11.34
CA SER A 31 -1.10 -9.05 -11.62
C SER A 31 -0.04 -9.90 -12.32
N LEU A 32 0.17 -11.14 -11.85
CA LEU A 32 1.08 -12.11 -12.47
C LEU A 32 0.68 -12.45 -13.90
N LEU A 33 -0.60 -12.69 -14.17
CA LEU A 33 -1.10 -13.02 -15.50
C LEU A 33 -0.96 -11.83 -16.46
N VAL A 34 -1.32 -10.63 -16.01
CA VAL A 34 -1.23 -9.42 -16.82
C VAL A 34 0.23 -9.10 -17.15
N TRP A 35 1.09 -8.99 -16.14
CA TRP A 35 2.48 -8.63 -16.36
C TRP A 35 3.30 -9.77 -16.97
N GLY A 36 3.00 -11.01 -16.61
CA GLY A 36 3.59 -12.18 -17.26
C GLY A 36 3.25 -12.22 -18.75
N GLY A 37 1.99 -11.98 -19.12
CA GLY A 37 1.56 -11.90 -20.51
C GLY A 37 2.20 -10.73 -21.26
N LEU A 38 2.24 -9.54 -20.64
CA LEU A 38 2.87 -8.34 -21.23
C LEU A 38 4.37 -8.53 -21.45
N LEU A 39 5.10 -9.07 -20.47
CA LEU A 39 6.54 -9.31 -20.59
C LEU A 39 6.84 -10.46 -21.55
N TRP A 40 5.97 -11.45 -21.65
CA TRP A 40 6.11 -12.51 -22.65
C TRP A 40 5.92 -11.98 -24.08
N ALA A 41 4.91 -11.14 -24.30
CA ALA A 41 4.59 -10.59 -25.62
C ALA A 41 5.50 -9.43 -26.06
N PHE A 42 5.81 -8.51 -25.14
CA PHE A 42 6.50 -7.24 -25.43
C PHE A 42 7.86 -7.10 -24.75
N GLY A 43 8.27 -8.06 -23.91
CA GLY A 43 9.54 -8.02 -23.20
C GLY A 43 10.75 -7.87 -24.13
N PRO A 44 10.91 -8.71 -25.18
CA PRO A 44 12.02 -8.57 -26.12
C PRO A 44 12.07 -7.18 -26.76
N ALA A 45 10.93 -6.68 -27.25
CA ALA A 45 10.83 -5.36 -27.85
C ALA A 45 11.17 -4.21 -26.87
N LEU A 46 10.77 -4.34 -25.60
CA LEU A 46 11.14 -3.38 -24.55
C LEU A 46 12.65 -3.37 -24.30
N PHE A 47 13.27 -4.54 -24.21
CA PHE A 47 14.72 -4.65 -23.99
C PHE A 47 15.51 -4.11 -25.19
N ASP A 48 15.09 -4.43 -26.42
CA ASP A 48 15.71 -3.91 -27.63
C ASP A 48 15.57 -2.39 -27.73
N TRP A 49 14.40 -1.85 -27.37
CA TRP A 49 14.16 -0.41 -27.33
C TRP A 49 15.04 0.30 -26.28
N LEU A 50 15.16 -0.27 -25.08
CA LEU A 50 16.05 0.26 -24.04
C LEU A 50 17.51 0.21 -24.48
N ASP A 51 17.97 -0.89 -25.04
CA ASP A 51 19.35 -1.05 -25.53
C ASP A 51 19.67 -0.02 -26.63
N ALA A 52 18.77 0.12 -27.61
CA ALA A 52 18.89 1.11 -28.68
C ALA A 52 18.96 2.55 -28.13
N THR A 53 18.06 2.89 -27.19
CA THR A 53 18.04 4.20 -26.53
C THR A 53 19.36 4.47 -25.78
N PHE A 54 19.89 3.47 -25.06
CA PHE A 54 21.16 3.61 -24.34
C PHE A 54 22.35 3.81 -25.28
N ARG A 55 22.33 3.20 -26.47
CA ARG A 55 23.35 3.42 -27.51
C ARG A 55 23.24 4.81 -28.12
N GLU A 56 22.03 5.22 -28.49
CA GLU A 56 21.77 6.50 -29.16
C GLU A 56 22.24 7.69 -28.31
N TYR A 57 21.90 7.70 -27.02
CA TYR A 57 22.28 8.78 -26.11
C TYR A 57 23.65 8.59 -25.44
N GLY A 58 24.41 7.54 -25.79
CA GLY A 58 25.72 7.25 -25.21
C GLY A 58 25.69 6.90 -23.71
N TRP A 59 24.53 6.54 -23.16
CA TRP A 59 24.34 6.29 -21.73
C TRP A 59 25.11 5.10 -21.21
N PHE A 60 25.49 4.14 -22.06
CA PHE A 60 26.41 3.07 -21.67
C PHE A 60 27.78 3.60 -21.22
N GLN A 61 28.28 4.65 -21.88
CA GLN A 61 29.58 5.22 -21.56
C GLN A 61 29.51 6.07 -20.28
N THR A 62 28.45 6.86 -20.13
CA THR A 62 28.21 7.68 -18.92
C THR A 62 27.92 6.84 -17.68
N SER A 63 27.00 5.87 -17.77
CA SER A 63 26.72 4.96 -16.65
C SER A 63 27.92 4.07 -16.36
N GLY A 64 28.63 3.62 -17.40
CA GLY A 64 29.84 2.84 -17.27
C GLY A 64 30.96 3.57 -16.54
N SER A 65 31.23 4.84 -16.86
CA SER A 65 32.29 5.59 -16.19
C SER A 65 32.00 5.77 -14.69
N TRP A 66 30.77 6.18 -14.34
CA TRP A 66 30.29 6.29 -12.96
C TRP A 66 30.31 4.96 -12.20
N LEU A 67 29.91 3.85 -12.83
CA LEU A 67 29.97 2.54 -12.18
C LEU A 67 31.41 2.10 -11.93
N SER A 68 32.33 2.35 -12.85
CA SER A 68 33.74 2.02 -12.63
C SER A 68 34.39 2.85 -11.54
N THR A 69 34.05 4.13 -11.38
CA THR A 69 34.61 4.97 -10.30
C THR A 69 34.14 4.50 -8.92
N LEU A 70 32.96 3.87 -8.84
CA LEU A 70 32.43 3.26 -7.62
C LEU A 70 32.87 1.80 -7.40
N GLY A 71 33.72 1.25 -8.28
CA GLY A 71 34.16 -0.16 -8.21
C GLY A 71 33.11 -1.18 -8.65
N LEU A 72 31.98 -0.74 -9.24
CA LEU A 72 30.84 -1.54 -9.66
C LEU A 72 30.86 -1.88 -11.16
N GLY A 73 32.06 -2.02 -11.75
CA GLY A 73 32.22 -2.22 -13.19
C GLY A 73 31.49 -3.45 -13.77
N MET A 74 31.25 -4.48 -12.96
CA MET A 74 30.49 -5.67 -13.35
C MET A 74 29.01 -5.37 -13.65
N LEU A 75 28.44 -4.32 -13.07
CA LEU A 75 27.03 -3.97 -13.29
C LEU A 75 26.77 -3.40 -14.69
N LYS A 76 27.81 -3.01 -15.44
CA LYS A 76 27.69 -2.47 -16.81
C LYS A 76 26.91 -3.41 -17.74
N VAL A 77 27.09 -4.73 -17.57
CA VAL A 77 26.46 -5.77 -18.39
C VAL A 77 24.96 -5.90 -18.10
N VAL A 78 24.51 -5.46 -16.92
CA VAL A 78 23.12 -5.58 -16.47
C VAL A 78 22.41 -4.23 -16.33
N VAL A 79 23.00 -3.13 -16.82
CA VAL A 79 22.39 -1.79 -16.72
C VAL A 79 21.01 -1.75 -17.37
N VAL A 80 20.86 -2.27 -18.59
CA VAL A 80 19.56 -2.30 -19.30
C VAL A 80 18.52 -3.13 -18.52
N PRO A 81 18.80 -4.38 -18.10
CA PRO A 81 17.94 -5.13 -17.19
C PRO A 81 17.57 -4.40 -15.89
N LEU A 82 18.52 -3.72 -15.26
CA LEU A 82 18.27 -2.96 -14.03
C LEU A 82 17.30 -1.79 -14.26
N VAL A 83 17.46 -1.08 -15.38
CA VAL A 83 16.55 0.03 -15.76
C VAL A 83 15.16 -0.50 -16.07
N ALA A 84 15.06 -1.61 -16.79
CA ALA A 84 13.78 -2.27 -17.04
C ALA A 84 13.08 -2.65 -15.72
N ILE A 85 13.80 -3.25 -14.77
CA ILE A 85 13.27 -3.57 -13.43
C ILE A 85 12.83 -2.31 -12.71
N LEU A 86 13.64 -1.24 -12.73
CA LEU A 86 13.32 0.02 -12.07
C LEU A 86 12.06 0.69 -12.64
N LEU A 87 11.81 0.56 -13.95
CA LEU A 87 10.62 1.08 -14.62
C LEU A 87 9.38 0.20 -14.39
N LEU A 88 9.53 -1.12 -14.53
CA LEU A 88 8.42 -2.07 -14.52
C LEU A 88 7.94 -2.39 -13.10
N LEU A 89 8.87 -2.58 -12.14
CA LEU A 89 8.54 -3.03 -10.80
C LEU A 89 7.54 -2.09 -10.08
N PRO A 90 7.69 -0.75 -10.11
CA PRO A 90 6.71 0.15 -9.52
C PRO A 90 5.33 0.04 -10.19
N LEU A 91 5.29 -0.12 -11.52
CA LEU A 91 4.04 -0.29 -12.26
C LEU A 91 3.35 -1.62 -11.91
N MET A 92 4.13 -2.70 -11.73
CA MET A 92 3.63 -3.99 -11.27
C MET A 92 3.01 -3.91 -9.89
N ILE A 93 3.71 -3.27 -8.95
CA ILE A 93 3.21 -3.04 -7.58
C ILE A 93 1.94 -2.18 -7.62
N ALA A 94 1.96 -1.06 -8.36
CA ALA A 94 0.80 -0.18 -8.50
C ALA A 94 -0.42 -0.90 -9.09
N SER A 95 -0.22 -1.76 -10.09
CA SER A 95 -1.27 -2.58 -10.68
C SER A 95 -1.85 -3.58 -9.69
N ALA A 96 -0.99 -4.26 -8.91
CA ALA A 96 -1.43 -5.20 -7.88
C ALA A 96 -2.25 -4.50 -6.79
N LEU A 97 -1.83 -3.31 -6.34
CA LEU A 97 -2.57 -2.49 -5.38
C LEU A 97 -3.90 -2.00 -5.95
N LEU A 98 -3.93 -1.63 -7.23
CA LEU A 98 -5.16 -1.23 -7.92
C LEU A 98 -6.15 -2.40 -8.02
N PHE A 99 -5.69 -3.59 -8.41
CA PHE A 99 -6.53 -4.80 -8.39
C PHE A 99 -7.01 -5.13 -6.99
N MET A 100 -6.18 -4.93 -5.97
CA MET A 100 -6.59 -5.10 -4.58
C MET A 100 -7.69 -4.12 -4.17
N GLY A 101 -7.59 -2.85 -4.55
CA GLY A 101 -8.64 -1.86 -4.34
C GLY A 101 -9.96 -2.21 -5.05
N ILE A 102 -9.88 -2.71 -6.29
CA ILE A 102 -11.08 -3.05 -7.08
C ILE A 102 -11.75 -4.35 -6.61
N PHE A 103 -10.97 -5.39 -6.30
CA PHE A 103 -11.51 -6.73 -6.01
C PHE A 103 -11.58 -7.05 -4.52
N ALA A 104 -10.57 -6.65 -3.74
CA ALA A 104 -10.50 -7.03 -2.33
C ALA A 104 -11.34 -6.10 -1.45
N MET A 105 -11.28 -4.77 -1.65
CA MET A 105 -11.98 -3.82 -0.79
C MET A 105 -13.51 -4.00 -0.77
N PRO A 106 -14.23 -4.18 -1.90
CA PRO A 106 -15.67 -4.42 -1.86
C PRO A 106 -16.03 -5.74 -1.18
N ALA A 107 -15.18 -6.76 -1.32
CA ALA A 107 -15.38 -8.05 -0.67
C ALA A 107 -15.11 -7.98 0.85
N ILE A 108 -14.10 -7.22 1.28
CA ILE A 108 -13.82 -6.90 2.68
C ILE A 108 -15.00 -6.13 3.27
N GLU A 109 -15.44 -5.07 2.61
CA GLU A 109 -16.55 -4.22 3.04
C GLU A 109 -17.82 -5.06 3.23
N ARG A 110 -18.19 -5.85 2.23
CA ARG A 110 -19.35 -6.75 2.29
C ARG A 110 -19.22 -7.79 3.41
N HIS A 111 -18.02 -8.31 3.68
CA HIS A 111 -17.80 -9.27 4.75
C HIS A 111 -17.94 -8.64 6.13
N VAL A 112 -17.32 -7.48 6.34
CA VAL A 112 -17.30 -6.77 7.63
C VAL A 112 -18.67 -6.18 7.95
N SER A 113 -19.27 -5.47 6.99
CA SER A 113 -20.57 -4.81 7.19
C SER A 113 -21.67 -5.82 7.48
N ARG A 114 -21.78 -6.92 6.71
CA ARG A 114 -22.86 -7.91 6.91
C ARG A 114 -22.73 -8.68 8.22
N ARG A 115 -21.51 -8.91 8.71
CA ARG A 115 -21.27 -9.82 9.84
C ARG A 115 -21.17 -9.10 11.19
N GLN A 116 -20.58 -7.91 11.22
CA GLN A 116 -20.33 -7.19 12.47
C GLN A 116 -21.08 -5.87 12.61
N PHE A 117 -21.47 -5.24 11.49
CA PHE A 117 -22.16 -3.96 11.50
C PHE A 117 -23.45 -3.98 10.67
N PRO A 118 -24.37 -4.93 10.89
CA PRO A 118 -25.56 -5.10 10.03
C PRO A 118 -26.54 -3.93 10.13
N ALA A 119 -26.51 -3.17 11.24
CA ALA A 119 -27.40 -2.02 11.47
C ALA A 119 -26.90 -0.72 10.80
N LEU A 120 -25.65 -0.68 10.33
CA LEU A 120 -25.07 0.51 9.70
C LEU A 120 -25.57 0.64 8.26
N LYS A 121 -26.51 1.57 8.03
CA LYS A 121 -26.94 1.93 6.67
C LYS A 121 -25.79 2.50 5.85
N GLN A 122 -25.64 2.01 4.62
CA GLN A 122 -24.77 2.61 3.60
C GLN A 122 -25.31 4.00 3.22
N LYS A 123 -24.42 4.98 3.11
CA LYS A 123 -24.74 6.35 2.69
C LYS A 123 -23.95 6.79 1.44
N GLU A 124 -23.08 5.93 0.92
CA GLU A 124 -22.29 6.13 -0.30
C GLU A 124 -21.65 7.53 -0.40
N GLY A 125 -21.09 8.04 0.70
CA GLY A 125 -20.50 9.40 0.76
C GLY A 125 -19.11 9.51 0.12
N GLY A 126 -18.66 8.50 -0.60
CA GLY A 126 -17.45 8.47 -1.40
C GLY A 126 -17.70 7.87 -2.77
N SER A 127 -16.81 8.17 -3.72
CA SER A 127 -16.86 7.64 -5.08
C SER A 127 -15.50 7.10 -5.49
N PHE A 128 -15.46 6.22 -6.50
CA PHE A 128 -14.20 5.73 -7.06
C PHE A 128 -13.30 6.89 -7.53
N ALA A 129 -13.88 7.88 -8.23
CA ALA A 129 -13.17 9.10 -8.62
C ALA A 129 -12.64 9.89 -7.40
N GLY A 130 -13.40 9.92 -6.30
CA GLY A 130 -12.98 10.51 -5.04
C GLY A 130 -11.79 9.78 -4.40
N SER A 131 -11.75 8.44 -4.46
CA SER A 131 -10.60 7.64 -4.02
C SER A 131 -9.37 7.88 -4.91
N VAL A 132 -9.54 7.95 -6.23
CA VAL A 132 -8.44 8.29 -7.16
C VAL A 132 -7.88 9.68 -6.87
N TRP A 133 -8.75 10.68 -6.69
CA TRP A 133 -8.33 12.04 -6.33
C TRP A 133 -7.63 12.10 -4.97
N MET A 134 -8.14 11.35 -3.98
CA MET A 134 -7.52 11.25 -2.66
C MET A 134 -6.13 10.63 -2.76
N ASN A 135 -5.98 9.55 -3.53
CA ASN A 135 -4.69 8.91 -3.77
C ASN A 135 -3.72 9.88 -4.47
N LEU A 136 -4.13 10.52 -5.56
CA LEU A 136 -3.29 11.44 -6.32
C LEU A 136 -2.82 12.63 -5.47
N THR A 137 -3.74 13.27 -4.74
CA THR A 137 -3.36 14.37 -3.84
C THR A 137 -2.49 13.91 -2.68
N SER A 138 -2.67 12.69 -2.19
CA SER A 138 -1.82 12.13 -1.12
C SER A 138 -0.41 11.85 -1.62
N VAL A 139 -0.25 11.34 -2.85
CA VAL A 139 1.06 11.13 -3.48
C VAL A 139 1.77 12.46 -3.69
N LEU A 140 1.09 13.49 -4.17
CA LEU A 140 1.68 14.82 -4.35
C LEU A 140 2.12 15.44 -3.03
N VAL A 141 1.27 15.40 -2.00
CA VAL A 141 1.61 15.92 -0.66
C VAL A 141 2.74 15.10 -0.04
N PHE A 142 2.72 13.77 -0.20
CA PHE A 142 3.80 12.90 0.26
C PHE A 142 5.12 13.25 -0.41
N ALA A 143 5.14 13.41 -1.73
CA ALA A 143 6.36 13.76 -2.46
C ALA A 143 6.93 15.11 -1.98
N LEU A 144 6.08 16.13 -1.81
CA LEU A 144 6.51 17.43 -1.30
C LEU A 144 7.07 17.32 0.12
N LEU A 145 6.35 16.66 1.02
CA LEU A 145 6.81 16.47 2.40
C LEU A 145 8.10 15.64 2.44
N TRP A 146 8.21 14.59 1.65
CA TRP A 146 9.41 13.76 1.56
C TRP A 146 10.63 14.58 1.14
N ILE A 147 10.50 15.45 0.13
CA ILE A 147 11.56 16.40 -0.25
C ILE A 147 11.93 17.32 0.92
N CYS A 148 10.93 17.86 1.63
CA CYS A 148 11.17 18.67 2.82
C CYS A 148 11.86 17.91 3.96
N THR A 149 11.80 16.57 3.98
CA THR A 149 12.47 15.75 4.99
C THR A 149 13.93 15.41 4.65
N ILE A 150 14.41 15.71 3.44
CA ILE A 150 15.81 15.45 3.04
C ILE A 150 16.83 16.04 4.03
N PRO A 151 16.69 17.29 4.50
CA PRO A 151 17.62 17.85 5.49
C PRO A 151 17.65 17.10 6.82
N LEU A 152 16.56 16.41 7.19
CA LEU A 152 16.47 15.67 8.46
C LEU A 152 17.34 14.41 8.47
N TYR A 153 17.78 13.91 7.32
CA TYR A 153 18.71 12.77 7.24
C TYR A 153 20.07 13.04 7.90
N ALA A 154 20.41 14.30 8.16
CA ALA A 154 21.55 14.68 9.00
C ALA A 154 21.43 14.17 10.46
N LEU A 155 20.21 13.88 10.91
CA LEU A 155 19.91 13.33 12.23
C LEU A 155 19.15 12.01 12.06
N PRO A 156 19.86 10.86 11.95
CA PRO A 156 19.25 9.59 11.56
C PRO A 156 18.03 9.16 12.41
N PRO A 157 18.03 9.30 13.76
CA PRO A 157 16.85 8.94 14.55
C PRO A 157 15.61 9.78 14.22
N VAL A 158 15.80 11.08 13.94
CA VAL A 158 14.71 12.00 13.57
C VAL A 158 14.21 11.68 12.17
N ALA A 159 15.11 11.41 11.23
CA ALA A 159 14.74 11.01 9.88
C ALA A 159 13.87 9.75 9.87
N VAL A 160 14.25 8.71 10.63
CA VAL A 160 13.48 7.47 10.74
C VAL A 160 12.09 7.71 11.34
N ALA A 161 12.01 8.48 12.43
CA ALA A 161 10.74 8.80 13.07
C ALA A 161 9.80 9.57 12.12
N VAL A 162 10.33 10.57 11.40
CA VAL A 162 9.55 11.37 10.46
C VAL A 162 9.14 10.56 9.23
N GLN A 163 10.01 9.69 8.71
CA GLN A 163 9.64 8.78 7.61
C GLN A 163 8.52 7.82 8.03
N ALA A 164 8.60 7.22 9.21
CA ALA A 164 7.52 6.37 9.74
C ALA A 164 6.21 7.15 9.89
N ALA A 165 6.29 8.40 10.36
CA ALA A 165 5.12 9.27 10.48
C ALA A 165 4.52 9.65 9.12
N LEU A 166 5.36 9.93 8.13
CA LEU A 166 4.94 10.29 6.79
C LEU A 166 4.20 9.13 6.09
N TRP A 167 4.76 7.92 6.18
CA TRP A 167 4.13 6.70 5.69
C TRP A 167 2.83 6.39 6.42
N GLY A 168 2.83 6.53 7.74
CA GLY A 168 1.62 6.36 8.54
C GLY A 168 0.53 7.37 8.18
N TRP A 169 0.92 8.62 7.90
CA TRP A 169 0.00 9.69 7.53
C TRP A 169 -0.70 9.39 6.19
N VAL A 170 0.05 9.04 5.13
CA VAL A 170 -0.52 8.68 3.83
C VAL A 170 -1.45 7.48 3.97
N SER A 171 -0.97 6.43 4.63
CA SER A 171 -1.75 5.20 4.85
C SER A 171 -3.04 5.52 5.60
N SER A 172 -2.98 6.36 6.64
CA SER A 172 -4.16 6.77 7.38
C SER A 172 -5.17 7.55 6.53
N ARG A 173 -4.70 8.41 5.62
CA ARG A 173 -5.57 9.24 4.79
C ARG A 173 -6.29 8.42 3.72
N VAL A 174 -5.55 7.56 3.03
CA VAL A 174 -6.09 6.70 1.96
C VAL A 174 -6.99 5.63 2.55
N MET A 175 -6.49 4.84 3.52
CA MET A 175 -7.24 3.71 4.07
C MET A 175 -8.49 4.15 4.83
N SER A 176 -8.44 5.26 5.57
CA SER A 176 -9.64 5.75 6.26
C SER A 176 -10.69 6.30 5.29
N TYR A 177 -10.25 6.89 4.17
CA TYR A 177 -11.18 7.34 3.13
C TYR A 177 -11.89 6.14 2.52
N ASP A 178 -11.13 5.14 2.08
CA ASP A 178 -11.67 3.93 1.46
C ASP A 178 -12.57 3.16 2.43
N ALA A 179 -12.21 3.10 3.71
CA ALA A 179 -13.00 2.41 4.72
C ALA A 179 -14.34 3.07 5.04
N LEU A 180 -14.41 4.40 4.96
CA LEU A 180 -15.60 5.18 5.27
C LEU A 180 -16.44 5.51 4.03
N ALA A 181 -15.90 5.39 2.82
CA ALA A 181 -16.53 5.84 1.57
C ALA A 181 -17.92 5.22 1.34
N ALA A 182 -18.09 3.93 1.64
CA ALA A 182 -19.37 3.23 1.43
C ALA A 182 -20.42 3.56 2.51
N HIS A 183 -20.02 3.70 3.78
CA HIS A 183 -20.96 3.79 4.91
C HIS A 183 -21.18 5.19 5.44
N ALA A 184 -20.20 6.08 5.38
CA ALA A 184 -20.26 7.41 5.97
C ALA A 184 -20.67 8.47 4.93
N SER A 185 -21.42 9.49 5.35
CA SER A 185 -21.56 10.71 4.56
C SER A 185 -20.25 11.50 4.51
N ALA A 186 -20.12 12.44 3.57
CA ALA A 186 -18.91 13.28 3.47
C ALA A 186 -18.63 14.07 4.78
N ALA A 187 -19.68 14.52 5.48
CA ALA A 187 -19.57 15.21 6.76
C ALA A 187 -19.15 14.26 7.90
N GLU A 188 -19.77 13.09 8.00
CA GLU A 188 -19.42 12.05 8.98
C GLU A 188 -17.95 11.63 8.81
N ARG A 189 -17.52 11.40 7.56
CA ARG A 189 -16.12 11.05 7.25
C ARG A 189 -15.14 12.12 7.73
N LYS A 190 -15.40 13.40 7.41
CA LYS A 190 -14.52 14.50 7.81
C LYS A 190 -14.44 14.62 9.34
N ALA A 191 -15.57 14.46 10.03
CA ALA A 191 -15.62 14.50 11.50
C ALA A 191 -14.81 13.36 12.13
N ILE A 192 -14.92 12.13 11.62
CA ILE A 192 -14.16 10.98 12.14
C ILE A 192 -12.66 11.15 11.88
N MET A 193 -12.27 11.52 10.66
CA MET A 193 -10.86 11.71 10.31
C MET A 193 -10.20 12.82 11.15
N GLN A 194 -10.94 13.86 11.52
CA GLN A 194 -10.43 14.93 12.39
C GLN A 194 -10.36 14.50 13.86
N SER A 195 -11.44 13.93 14.39
CA SER A 195 -11.53 13.53 15.81
C SER A 195 -10.65 12.34 16.17
N ARG A 196 -10.40 11.42 15.23
CA ARG A 196 -9.61 10.19 15.43
C ARG A 196 -8.24 10.23 14.74
N ARG A 197 -7.71 11.41 14.39
CA ARG A 197 -6.44 11.55 13.63
C ARG A 197 -5.24 10.81 14.23
N TRP A 198 -5.07 10.83 15.55
CA TRP A 198 -3.94 10.21 16.23
C TRP A 198 -4.01 8.68 16.24
N PRO A 199 -5.13 8.04 16.61
CA PRO A 199 -5.31 6.61 16.43
C PRO A 199 -5.11 6.14 14.98
N LEU A 200 -5.67 6.86 14.00
CA LEU A 200 -5.55 6.51 12.58
C LEU A 200 -4.08 6.59 12.12
N LEU A 201 -3.35 7.61 12.57
CA LEU A 201 -1.91 7.74 12.32
C LEU A 201 -1.13 6.57 12.95
N GLY A 202 -1.46 6.19 14.19
CA GLY A 202 -0.82 5.06 14.88
C GLY A 202 -1.05 3.73 14.18
N ILE A 203 -2.27 3.46 13.70
CA ILE A 203 -2.57 2.28 12.88
C ILE A 203 -1.75 2.32 11.59
N GLY A 204 -1.69 3.48 10.92
CA GLY A 204 -0.91 3.67 9.70
C GLY A 204 0.58 3.42 9.91
N MET A 205 1.18 3.97 10.98
CA MET A 205 2.59 3.77 11.33
C MET A 205 2.88 2.29 11.61
N ALA A 206 2.05 1.63 12.43
CA ALA A 206 2.20 0.22 12.74
C ALA A 206 2.09 -0.64 11.47
N SER A 207 1.14 -0.33 10.60
CA SER A 207 0.96 -1.01 9.31
C SER A 207 2.13 -0.77 8.35
N GLY A 208 2.72 0.43 8.36
CA GLY A 208 3.93 0.75 7.61
C GLY A 208 5.14 -0.08 8.06
N VAL A 209 5.32 -0.25 9.37
CA VAL A 209 6.37 -1.12 9.93
C VAL A 209 6.13 -2.58 9.56
N LEU A 210 4.89 -3.07 9.63
CA LEU A 210 4.53 -4.42 9.16
C LEU A 210 4.84 -4.58 7.66
N GLY A 211 4.61 -3.54 6.86
CA GLY A 211 4.93 -3.51 5.44
C GLY A 211 6.43 -3.66 5.12
N ALA A 212 7.32 -3.45 6.09
CA ALA A 212 8.75 -3.70 5.92
C ALA A 212 9.14 -5.18 6.10
N LEU A 213 8.28 -6.01 6.72
CA LEU A 213 8.57 -7.42 7.01
C LEU A 213 8.93 -8.26 5.76
N PRO A 214 8.24 -8.13 4.61
CA PRO A 214 8.60 -8.91 3.44
C PRO A 214 10.00 -8.55 2.90
N GLY A 215 10.44 -7.30 3.10
CA GLY A 215 11.80 -6.86 2.78
C GLY A 215 12.84 -7.55 3.66
N ILE A 216 12.55 -7.73 4.94
CA ILE A 216 13.42 -8.45 5.89
C ILE A 216 13.56 -9.93 5.49
N ALA A 217 12.54 -10.55 4.90
CA ALA A 217 12.62 -11.92 4.42
C ALA A 217 13.73 -12.14 3.37
N TRP A 218 14.08 -11.09 2.61
CA TRP A 218 15.19 -11.14 1.64
C TRP A 218 16.58 -11.05 2.29
N MET A 219 16.67 -10.68 3.57
CA MET A 219 17.93 -10.57 4.29
C MET A 219 18.46 -11.91 4.82
N GLY A 220 17.70 -13.01 4.64
CA GLY A 220 18.02 -14.36 5.16
C GLY A 220 19.26 -15.06 4.60
N GLY A 221 20.14 -14.36 3.87
CA GLY A 221 21.41 -14.86 3.32
C GLY A 221 21.38 -15.12 1.81
N ALA A 222 22.47 -14.73 1.13
CA ALA A 222 22.57 -14.74 -0.33
C ALA A 222 22.36 -16.14 -0.96
N VAL A 223 22.82 -17.20 -0.30
CA VAL A 223 22.73 -18.58 -0.82
C VAL A 223 21.28 -19.08 -0.85
N LEU A 224 20.52 -18.84 0.23
CA LEU A 224 19.11 -19.21 0.30
C LEU A 224 18.26 -18.39 -0.68
N ALA A 225 18.56 -17.09 -0.79
CA ALA A 225 17.87 -16.18 -1.70
C ALA A 225 18.07 -16.55 -3.18
N VAL A 226 19.25 -17.03 -3.58
CA VAL A 226 19.51 -17.47 -4.96
C VAL A 226 18.81 -18.79 -5.27
N ALA A 227 18.93 -19.79 -4.38
CA ALA A 227 18.35 -21.12 -4.61
C ALA A 227 16.82 -21.12 -4.59
N LEU A 228 16.21 -20.33 -3.70
CA LEU A 228 14.76 -20.24 -3.54
C LEU A 228 14.15 -19.00 -4.18
N PHE A 229 14.90 -18.27 -5.01
CA PHE A 229 14.49 -16.98 -5.58
C PHE A 229 13.03 -16.93 -6.05
N PRO A 230 12.54 -17.83 -6.93
CA PRO A 230 11.16 -17.75 -7.41
C PRO A 230 10.13 -17.96 -6.29
N PHE A 231 10.39 -18.88 -5.37
CA PHE A 231 9.49 -19.16 -4.25
C PHE A 231 9.49 -18.02 -3.24
N LEU A 232 10.67 -17.48 -2.90
CA LEU A 232 10.82 -16.36 -1.97
C LEU A 232 10.19 -15.08 -2.54
N ALA A 233 10.32 -14.83 -3.85
CA ALA A 233 9.68 -13.72 -4.54
C ALA A 233 8.16 -13.80 -4.45
N ILE A 234 7.58 -14.95 -4.79
CA ILE A 234 6.13 -15.17 -4.73
C ILE A 234 5.64 -15.06 -3.28
N LEU A 235 6.34 -15.65 -2.32
CA LEU A 235 5.99 -15.59 -0.90
C LEU A 235 6.06 -14.16 -0.36
N SER A 236 7.10 -13.40 -0.72
CA SER A 236 7.27 -12.00 -0.32
C SER A 236 6.15 -11.13 -0.91
N ALA A 237 5.85 -11.29 -2.20
CA ALA A 237 4.75 -10.59 -2.86
C ALA A 237 3.39 -10.92 -2.22
N TRP A 238 3.15 -12.20 -1.90
CA TRP A 238 1.93 -12.62 -1.21
C TRP A 238 1.85 -12.06 0.22
N LEU A 239 2.97 -11.99 0.94
CA LEU A 239 3.03 -11.40 2.27
C LEU A 239 2.71 -9.89 2.24
N TYR A 240 3.22 -9.15 1.24
CA TYR A 240 2.83 -7.75 1.01
C TYR A 240 1.31 -7.59 0.85
N VAL A 241 0.71 -8.44 0.02
CA VAL A 241 -0.73 -8.49 -0.22
C VAL A 241 -1.51 -8.80 1.07
N LEU A 242 -1.06 -9.76 1.88
CA LEU A 242 -1.69 -10.08 3.16
C LEU A 242 -1.59 -8.94 4.16
N ILE A 243 -0.43 -8.28 4.26
CA ILE A 243 -0.24 -7.12 5.14
C ILE A 243 -1.17 -5.98 4.72
N PHE A 244 -1.30 -5.73 3.42
CA PHE A 244 -2.22 -4.71 2.91
C PHE A 244 -3.68 -5.07 3.22
N LEU A 245 -4.09 -6.32 2.98
CA LEU A 245 -5.43 -6.81 3.31
C LEU A 245 -5.75 -6.64 4.81
N PHE A 246 -4.80 -7.04 5.65
CA PHE A 246 -4.89 -6.91 7.10
C PHE A 246 -4.99 -5.44 7.53
N THR A 247 -4.17 -4.57 6.92
CA THR A 247 -4.20 -3.13 7.16
C THR A 247 -5.56 -2.54 6.81
N GLY A 248 -6.09 -2.86 5.63
CA GLY A 248 -7.42 -2.46 5.19
C GLY A 248 -8.52 -2.92 6.15
N LEU A 249 -8.48 -4.18 6.59
CA LEU A 249 -9.40 -4.72 7.60
C LEU A 249 -9.31 -3.97 8.93
N TRP A 250 -8.10 -3.63 9.38
CA TRP A 250 -7.89 -2.91 10.65
C TRP A 250 -8.49 -1.51 10.59
N PHE A 251 -8.22 -0.76 9.51
CA PHE A 251 -8.87 0.53 9.26
C PHE A 251 -10.39 0.37 9.15
N GLN A 252 -10.90 -0.63 8.42
CA GLN A 252 -12.34 -0.89 8.29
C GLN A 252 -13.02 -1.08 9.65
N TYR A 253 -12.49 -1.98 10.49
CA TYR A 253 -13.08 -2.26 11.80
C TYR A 253 -13.06 -1.03 12.71
N TYR A 254 -11.96 -0.30 12.71
CA TYR A 254 -11.82 0.88 13.56
C TYR A 254 -12.72 2.03 13.09
N CYS A 255 -12.76 2.30 11.79
CA CYS A 255 -13.56 3.38 11.20
C CYS A 255 -15.07 3.12 11.30
N LEU A 256 -15.52 1.88 11.03
CA LEU A 256 -16.95 1.55 11.15
C LEU A 256 -17.43 1.59 12.60
N GLN A 257 -16.60 1.14 13.55
CA GLN A 257 -16.92 1.29 14.97
C GLN A 257 -17.02 2.77 15.36
N ALA A 258 -16.08 3.62 14.92
CA ALA A 258 -16.15 5.06 15.17
C ALA A 258 -17.37 5.73 14.53
N LEU A 259 -17.83 5.22 13.38
CA LEU A 259 -19.04 5.70 12.70
C LEU A 259 -20.30 5.32 13.46
N GLU A 260 -20.37 4.10 13.98
CA GLU A 260 -21.48 3.64 14.83
C GLU A 260 -21.57 4.49 16.10
N GLU A 261 -20.44 4.71 16.79
CA GLU A 261 -20.34 5.58 17.96
C GLU A 261 -20.81 7.01 17.66
N LEU A 262 -20.38 7.58 16.53
CA LEU A 262 -20.78 8.93 16.12
C LEU A 262 -22.28 9.03 15.87
N ARG A 263 -22.87 8.03 15.18
CA ARG A 263 -24.31 8.02 14.88
C ARG A 263 -25.14 7.79 16.15
N ALA A 264 -24.69 6.93 17.06
CA ALA A 264 -25.33 6.74 18.34
C ALA A 264 -25.34 8.03 19.17
N ALA A 265 -24.21 8.73 19.24
CA ALA A 265 -24.10 10.02 19.93
C ALA A 265 -25.04 11.08 19.33
N ASN A 266 -25.10 11.18 17.99
CA ASN A 266 -26.00 12.11 17.32
C ASN A 266 -27.48 11.77 17.51
N ALA A 267 -27.84 10.48 17.64
CA ALA A 267 -29.20 10.05 17.91
C ALA A 267 -29.65 10.37 19.35
N THR A 268 -28.71 10.42 20.30
CA THR A 268 -28.97 10.79 21.70
C THR A 268 -28.88 12.28 21.97
N ALA A 269 -28.34 13.08 21.03
CA ALA A 269 -28.25 14.52 21.18
C ALA A 269 -29.66 15.13 21.09
N PRO A 270 -30.10 15.93 22.08
CA PRO A 270 -31.41 16.58 22.02
C PRO A 270 -31.48 17.47 20.77
N ALA A 271 -32.57 17.35 20.01
CA ALA A 271 -32.83 18.24 18.89
C ALA A 271 -32.82 19.68 19.41
N ALA A 272 -31.82 20.46 19.00
CA ALA A 272 -31.78 21.89 19.30
C ALA A 272 -33.06 22.51 18.71
N ALA A 273 -33.97 22.92 19.59
CA ALA A 273 -35.21 23.62 19.27
C ALA A 273 -34.91 25.08 18.88
#